data_AF-A0A6C8YII1-F1
#
_entry.id   AF-A0A6C8YII1-F1
#
_cell.length_a   1.000
_cell.length_b   1.000
_cell.length_c   1.000
_cell.angle_alpha   90.00
_cell.angle_beta   90.00
_cell.angle_gamma   90.00
#
_symmetry.space_group_name_H-M   'P 1'
#
loop_
_entity.id
_entity.type
_entity.pdbx_description
1 polymer ?
#
loop_
_entity_poly.entity_id
_entity_poly.type
_entity_poly.pdbx_seq_one_letter_code
_entity_poly.pdbx_strand_id
1 'polypeptide(L)' 'MQSLSPTSRYLQALNEGTHQPDDVQKEAVNRLETLYQELIAKKPSATPPGRLMARLGKLLGKNEPDVQIPVRG' A
#
# COMPACT_ATOMS: atom_id res chain seq x y z
N MET A 1 -13.26 6.28 2.40
CA MET A 1 -13.51 5.27 1.35
C MET A 1 -12.68 4.04 1.69
N GLN A 2 -13.28 2.95 2.17
CA GLN A 2 -12.56 1.72 2.51
C GLN A 2 -11.95 1.12 1.23
N SER A 3 -10.65 0.81 1.24
CA SER A 3 -9.99 0.14 0.13
C SER A 3 -10.42 -1.33 0.09
N LEU A 4 -11.30 -1.68 -0.84
CA LEU A 4 -11.64 -3.08 -1.10
C LEU A 4 -10.44 -3.77 -1.76
N SER A 5 -10.15 -5.02 -1.39
CA SER A 5 -9.11 -5.82 -2.06
C SER A 5 -9.54 -6.12 -3.51
N PRO A 6 -8.59 -6.45 -4.41
CA PRO A 6 -8.90 -6.91 -5.76
C PRO A 6 -9.95 -8.04 -5.78
N THR A 7 -9.79 -9.04 -4.91
CA THR A 7 -10.74 -10.16 -4.80
C THR A 7 -12.14 -9.70 -4.39
N SER A 8 -12.24 -8.77 -3.43
CA SER A 8 -13.53 -8.25 -2.98
C SER A 8 -14.27 -7.51 -4.09
N ARG A 9 -13.56 -6.73 -4.93
CA ARG A 9 -14.17 -6.04 -6.08
C ARG A 9 -14.63 -7.02 -7.14
N TYR A 10 -13.84 -8.06 -7.41
CA TYR A 10 -14.21 -9.09 -8.38
C TYR A 10 -15.48 -9.84 -7.97
N LEU A 11 -15.58 -10.27 -6.70
CA LEU A 11 -16.78 -10.93 -6.18
C LEU A 11 -18.01 -10.03 -6.25
N GLN A 12 -17.85 -8.73 -5.94
CA GLN A 12 -18.94 -7.76 -6.10
C GLN A 12 -19.41 -7.69 -7.56
N ALA A 13 -18.49 -7.60 -8.51
CA ALA A 13 -18.81 -7.51 -9.93
C ALA A 13 -19.52 -8.76 -10.47
N LEU A 14 -19.16 -9.94 -9.97
CA LEU A 14 -19.87 -11.19 -10.25
C LEU A 14 -21.29 -11.18 -9.67
N ASN A 15 -21.45 -10.75 -8.41
CA ASN A 15 -22.76 -10.66 -7.76
C ASN A 15 -23.69 -9.65 -8.44
N GLU A 16 -23.14 -8.56 -8.96
CA GLU A 16 -23.86 -7.55 -9.74
C GLU A 16 -24.12 -7.99 -11.19
N GLY A 17 -23.57 -9.14 -11.62
CA GLY A 17 -23.72 -9.67 -12.98
C GLY A 17 -23.02 -8.85 -14.06
N THR A 18 -22.13 -7.91 -13.68
CA THR A 18 -21.38 -7.09 -14.64
C THR A 18 -20.21 -7.85 -15.26
N HIS A 19 -19.81 -8.97 -14.65
CA HIS A 19 -18.75 -9.85 -15.12
C HIS A 19 -19.22 -11.30 -15.12
N GLN A 20 -18.70 -12.08 -16.05
CA GLN A 20 -18.87 -13.53 -16.09
C GLN A 20 -17.65 -14.21 -15.47
N PRO A 21 -17.84 -15.27 -14.67
CA PRO A 21 -16.73 -15.96 -14.05
C PRO A 21 -15.96 -16.77 -15.10
N ASP A 22 -14.76 -16.32 -15.44
CA ASP A 22 -13.83 -17.08 -16.29
C ASP A 22 -12.47 -17.27 -15.60
N ASP A 23 -11.71 -18.25 -16.08
CA ASP A 23 -10.47 -18.66 -15.43
C ASP A 23 -9.32 -17.66 -15.63
N VAL A 24 -9.33 -16.91 -16.74
CA VAL A 24 -8.33 -15.85 -17.01
C VAL A 24 -8.56 -14.68 -16.05
N GLN A 25 -9.81 -14.28 -15.84
CA GLN A 25 -10.19 -13.26 -14.88
C GLN A 25 -9.82 -13.68 -13.45
N LYS A 26 -10.14 -14.91 -13.06
CA LYS A 26 -9.75 -15.43 -11.73
C LYS A 26 -8.23 -15.41 -11.54
N GLU A 27 -7.46 -15.85 -12.54
CA GLU A 27 -6.01 -15.83 -12.46
C GLU A 27 -5.46 -14.41 -12.34
N ALA A 28 -5.98 -13.48 -13.15
CA ALA A 28 -5.60 -12.07 -13.10
C ALA A 28 -5.90 -11.47 -11.72
N VAL A 29 -7.09 -11.72 -11.18
CA VAL A 29 -7.49 -11.25 -9.84
C VAL A 29 -6.61 -11.83 -8.75
N ASN A 30 -6.24 -13.11 -8.86
CA ASN A 30 -5.31 -13.75 -7.91
C ASN A 30 -3.93 -13.07 -7.94
N ARG A 31 -3.38 -12.81 -9.13
CA ARG A 31 -2.09 -12.09 -9.26
C ARG A 31 -2.17 -10.68 -8.67
N LEU A 32 -3.28 -9.97 -8.92
CA LEU A 32 -3.52 -8.64 -8.34
C LEU A 32 -3.64 -8.68 -6.81
N GLU A 33 -4.28 -9.71 -6.25
CA GLU A 33 -4.38 -9.89 -4.81
C GLU A 33 -2.99 -10.11 -4.20
N THR A 34 -2.14 -10.95 -4.81
CA THR A 34 -0.74 -11.13 -4.35
C THR A 34 0.01 -9.80 -4.32
N LEU A 35 -0.01 -9.03 -5.42
CA LEU A 35 0.64 -7.72 -5.48
C LEU A 35 0.06 -6.73 -4.45
N TYR A 36 -1.26 -6.72 -4.28
CA TYR A 36 -1.92 -5.89 -3.27
C TYR A 36 -1.43 -6.23 -1.86
N GLN A 37 -1.36 -7.52 -1.51
CA GLN A 37 -0.86 -7.99 -0.22
C GLN A 37 0.62 -7.61 -0.02
N GLU A 38 1.47 -7.79 -1.03
CA GLU A 38 2.87 -7.38 -0.98
C GLU A 38 3.03 -5.87 -0.76
N LEU A 39 2.23 -5.03 -1.44
CA LEU A 39 2.26 -3.58 -1.29
C LEU A 39 1.83 -3.13 0.10
N ILE A 40 0.76 -3.72 0.66
CA ILE A 40 0.31 -3.34 2.01
C ILE A 40 1.19 -3.93 3.11
N ALA A 41 1.84 -5.08 2.88
CA ALA A 41 2.80 -5.68 3.79
C ALA A 41 4.12 -4.90 3.80
N LYS A 42 4.54 -4.36 2.66
CA LYS A 42 5.72 -3.49 2.51
C LYS A 42 5.49 -2.07 3.00
N LYS A 43 4.40 -1.80 3.74
CA LYS A 43 4.19 -0.51 4.41
C LYS A 43 5.51 -0.13 5.09
N PRO A 44 6.08 1.06 4.81
CA PRO A 44 7.35 1.45 5.39
C PRO A 44 7.17 1.32 6.89
N SER A 45 7.98 0.45 7.51
CA SER A 45 8.17 0.55 8.94
C SER A 45 8.53 2.00 9.18
N ALA A 46 7.63 2.75 9.83
CA ALA A 46 8.01 4.02 10.40
C ALA A 46 9.14 3.65 11.33
N THR A 47 10.38 3.81 10.86
CA THR A 47 11.59 3.49 11.60
C THR A 47 11.42 4.24 12.91
N PRO A 48 11.22 3.57 14.05
CA PRO A 48 11.14 4.31 15.29
C PRO A 48 12.51 4.98 15.40
N PRO A 49 12.59 6.32 15.52
CA PRO A 49 13.88 7.00 15.53
C PRO A 49 14.69 6.34 16.63
N GLY A 50 15.73 5.62 16.22
CA GLY A 50 16.56 4.86 17.14
C GLY A 50 16.98 5.81 18.24
N ARG A 51 16.79 5.40 19.49
CA ARG A 51 17.03 6.20 20.70
C ARG A 51 18.46 6.78 20.76
N LEU A 52 19.36 6.28 19.92
CA LEU A 52 20.71 6.80 19.65
C LEU A 52 20.72 8.01 18.69
N MET A 53 19.95 7.97 17.60
CA MET A 53 19.82 9.08 16.64
C MET A 53 19.11 10.29 17.24
N ALA A 54 18.15 10.08 18.15
CA ALA A 54 17.50 11.15 18.90
C ALA A 54 18.46 11.93 19.82
N ARG A 55 19.59 11.33 20.23
CA ARG A 55 20.60 12.00 21.07
C ARG A 55 21.66 12.71 20.23
N LEU A 56 21.95 12.21 19.02
CA LEU A 56 22.85 12.88 18.08
C LEU A 56 22.21 14.12 17.43
N GLY A 57 20.90 14.06 17.12
CA GLY A 57 20.15 15.20 16.57
C GLY A 57 19.98 16.36 17.55
N LYS A 58 20.10 16.14 18.86
CA LYS A 58 20.09 17.22 19.87
C LYS A 58 21.40 18.00 19.93
N LEU A 59 22.51 17.46 19.41
CA LEU A 59 23.80 18.15 19.38
C LEU A 59 24.11 18.81 18.03
N LEU A 60 23.52 18.33 16.94
CA LEU A 60 23.73 18.84 15.58
C LEU A 60 22.47 19.55 15.09
N GLY A 61 22.21 20.70 15.70
CA GLY A 61 21.01 21.48 15.44
C GLY A 61 20.68 21.62 13.95
N LYS A 62 19.38 21.45 13.67
CA LYS A 62 18.65 21.73 12.42
C LYS A 62 18.76 20.66 11.35
N ASN A 63 17.62 20.14 10.93
CA ASN A 63 17.22 20.03 9.51
C ASN A 63 15.69 19.93 9.46
N GLU A 64 15.07 20.74 8.61
CA GLU A 64 13.65 20.71 8.27
C GLU A 64 13.12 19.30 7.97
N PRO A 65 11.82 19.04 8.17
CA PRO A 65 11.20 17.83 7.64
C PRO A 65 11.30 17.85 6.11
N ASP A 66 11.95 16.83 5.55
CA ASP A 66 11.90 16.53 4.12
C ASP A 66 10.43 16.22 3.77
N VAL A 67 9.71 17.23 3.32
CA VAL A 67 8.35 17.11 2.83
C VAL A 67 8.45 16.34 1.52
N GLN A 68 8.15 15.03 1.57
CA GLN A 68 7.93 14.24 0.38
C GLN A 68 6.75 14.83 -0.39
N ILE A 69 7.06 15.65 -1.40
CA ILE A 69 6.06 16.25 -2.28
C ILE A 69 5.61 15.13 -3.23
N PRO A 70 4.32 14.76 -3.28
CA PRO A 70 3.86 13.76 -4.22
C PRO A 70 4.01 14.29 -5.65
N VAL A 71 4.69 13.53 -6.50
CA VAL A 71 4.79 13.82 -7.93
C VAL A 71 3.39 13.67 -8.53
N ARG A 72 2.83 14.79 -9.02
CA ARG A 72 1.61 14.78 -9.83
C ARG A 72 1.98 14.37 -11.25
N GLY A 73 1.35 13.30 -11.73
CA GLY A 73 1.32 12.95 -13.16
C GLY A 73 0.28 13.76 -13.91
#